data_AF-A0A5N9ASG8-F1
#
_entry.id   AF-A0A5N9ASG8-F1
#
_cell.length_a   1.000
_cell.length_b   1.000
_cell.length_c   1.000
_cell.angle_alpha   90.00
_cell.angle_beta   90.00
_cell.angle_gamma   90.00
#
_symmetry.space_group_name_H-M   'P 1'
#
loop_
_entity.id
_entity.type
_entity.pdbx_description
1 polymer ?
#
loop_
_entity_poly.entity_id
_entity_poly.type
_entity_poly.pdbx_seq_one_letter_code
_entity_poly.pdbx_strand_id
1 'polypeptide(L)'
;MVYEGSHQEYDVTVDKDVMLSMRDGTRLATDIYFPSNNGTRSSGEFPVILERTPYNKSMPGQVTKAKYFTRRGYVCVIQDVRGRLASEGEWYPFAKEAPDGYDTVEWLGTQPWCNGKVGTMGDSYAGSDQAALATMNPPHLDTMIVAVGASNYFDSSMRQNGVLEQRFLIYSYRMAVTSHEAEADPALKAEITRIFEKGMPEIVDEFPLIEGSTILSRFPTYEQWAMELQQNGDYTDYWKQRGYAPVEYYDEHADIPTLYLGGWYDSYARNTCESFTRLNSIKKSPQHLLMGPWTHGAYEVTYSGDLEFGQEAHINYNDLKLAWFDHTLKGLRSEVDNWSAVRIFTMGAGEGTVDENRRLKHGGRWRNEAGWPLDSTIPTSFHLRDGGGLTSDEPGFQDHPETSFIFDPLSPVPTIGGGISAGNPIMEPGGYDQRGDPSRFFGSKNGLRLSVRDDVVTFQTPLLEKNVEVTGPIEMHLWASSSAVDTDFTAKVLDVYPPSPDFPEGLDINITDSIIRARYRNGFQRSELMTEDEAYEFVFQLYPTSNVFAKGHRIRLDISSSNWPRFDVNHNTGGSLGIDRTYKTAKQTVHHSADYPSHIVLPIQPS
;
A
#
# COMPACT_ATOMS: atom_id res chain seq x y z
N MET A 1 29.00 22.26 -9.49
CA MET A 1 29.94 21.11 -9.44
C MET A 1 29.32 19.97 -10.23
N VAL A 2 30.12 19.16 -10.91
CA VAL A 2 29.68 18.17 -11.93
C VAL A 2 29.30 16.85 -11.26
N TYR A 3 28.21 16.20 -11.71
CA TYR A 3 27.80 14.85 -11.29
C TYR A 3 28.91 13.83 -11.62
N GLU A 4 29.31 13.01 -10.65
CA GLU A 4 30.40 12.02 -10.81
C GLU A 4 29.89 10.61 -11.16
N GLY A 5 28.60 10.33 -10.95
CA GLY A 5 28.04 8.97 -10.82
C GLY A 5 28.44 7.94 -11.87
N SER A 6 28.24 6.66 -11.51
CA SER A 6 28.85 5.51 -12.18
C SER A 6 28.44 5.38 -13.64
N HIS A 7 29.42 5.45 -14.54
CA HIS A 7 29.28 5.15 -15.96
C HIS A 7 29.27 3.64 -16.22
N GLN A 8 28.83 3.24 -17.41
CA GLN A 8 28.96 1.84 -17.84
C GLN A 8 30.40 1.55 -18.25
N GLU A 9 31.08 0.71 -17.47
CA GLU A 9 32.50 0.41 -17.62
C GLU A 9 32.78 -1.10 -17.78
N TYR A 10 31.81 -1.94 -17.42
CA TYR A 10 31.99 -3.39 -17.35
C TYR A 10 31.00 -4.15 -18.26
N ASP A 11 31.43 -5.34 -18.68
CA ASP A 11 30.56 -6.44 -19.08
C ASP A 11 29.96 -7.13 -17.83
N VAL A 12 29.19 -8.20 -18.05
CA VAL A 12 28.58 -8.99 -16.97
C VAL A 12 28.83 -10.48 -17.17
N THR A 13 29.31 -11.14 -16.11
CA THR A 13 29.22 -12.61 -15.95
C THR A 13 28.26 -12.95 -14.82
N VAL A 14 27.61 -14.12 -14.88
CA VAL A 14 26.57 -14.49 -13.90
C VAL A 14 26.84 -15.89 -13.38
N ASP A 15 26.83 -16.04 -12.06
CA ASP A 15 26.65 -17.34 -11.40
C ASP A 15 25.18 -17.53 -11.10
N LYS A 16 24.59 -18.59 -11.65
CA LYS A 16 23.16 -18.89 -11.48
C LYS A 16 22.95 -19.93 -10.42
N ASP A 17 21.83 -19.80 -9.70
CA ASP A 17 21.35 -20.77 -8.72
C ASP A 17 22.43 -21.19 -7.71
N VAL A 18 23.22 -20.20 -7.23
CA VAL A 18 24.13 -20.41 -6.10
C VAL A 18 23.27 -20.64 -4.87
N MET A 19 23.37 -21.84 -4.29
CA MET A 19 22.55 -22.28 -3.16
C MET A 19 23.18 -21.81 -1.84
N LEU A 20 22.72 -20.67 -1.32
CA LEU A 20 23.19 -20.10 -0.04
C LEU A 20 22.50 -20.82 1.13
N SER A 21 23.28 -21.41 2.04
CA SER A 21 22.74 -22.06 3.24
C SER A 21 22.36 -21.03 4.30
N MET A 22 21.10 -21.07 4.74
CA MET A 22 20.61 -20.31 5.90
C MET A 22 21.03 -21.01 7.20
N ARG A 23 20.84 -20.35 8.35
CA ARG A 23 21.19 -20.88 9.69
C ARG A 23 20.51 -22.19 10.05
N ASP A 24 19.36 -22.48 9.44
CA ASP A 24 18.60 -23.71 9.66
C ASP A 24 18.94 -24.82 8.64
N GLY A 25 19.91 -24.57 7.75
CA GLY A 25 20.35 -25.51 6.72
C GLY A 25 19.53 -25.47 5.43
N THR A 26 18.41 -24.73 5.38
CA THR A 26 17.67 -24.52 4.13
C THR A 26 18.48 -23.69 3.17
N ARG A 27 18.48 -24.03 1.88
CA ARG A 27 19.28 -23.30 0.88
C ARG A 27 18.41 -22.45 -0.03
N LEU A 28 18.81 -21.20 -0.21
CA LEU A 28 18.12 -20.23 -1.06
C LEU A 28 18.89 -20.03 -2.37
N ALA A 29 18.20 -20.19 -3.49
CA ALA A 29 18.77 -20.09 -4.83
C ALA A 29 18.99 -18.62 -5.21
N THR A 30 20.24 -18.31 -5.55
CA THR A 30 20.71 -16.94 -5.70
C THR A 30 21.45 -16.76 -7.04
N ASP A 31 21.05 -15.78 -7.83
CA ASP A 31 21.78 -15.36 -9.03
C ASP A 31 22.70 -14.19 -8.68
N ILE A 32 24.00 -14.32 -8.97
CA ILE A 32 25.03 -13.34 -8.65
C ILE A 32 25.66 -12.81 -9.94
N TYR A 33 25.50 -11.51 -10.18
CA TYR A 33 25.95 -10.80 -11.37
C TYR A 33 27.23 -10.04 -11.04
N PHE A 34 28.33 -10.41 -11.71
CA PHE A 34 29.67 -9.87 -11.47
C PHE A 34 30.10 -8.92 -12.59
N PRO A 35 30.71 -7.77 -12.25
CA PRO A 35 31.42 -6.94 -13.22
C PRO A 35 32.53 -7.76 -13.89
N SER A 36 32.58 -7.70 -15.22
CA SER A 36 33.59 -8.43 -16.00
C SER A 36 34.18 -7.56 -17.10
N ASN A 37 35.32 -7.99 -17.64
CA ASN A 37 35.97 -7.39 -18.80
C ASN A 37 36.27 -8.50 -19.80
N ASN A 38 35.70 -8.41 -21.00
CA ASN A 38 35.84 -9.44 -22.05
C ASN A 38 35.49 -10.86 -21.53
N GLY A 39 34.42 -10.96 -20.74
CA GLY A 39 33.92 -12.23 -20.18
C GLY A 39 34.72 -12.81 -19.01
N THR A 40 35.77 -12.13 -18.53
CA THR A 40 36.52 -12.52 -17.33
C THR A 40 36.14 -11.62 -16.15
N ARG A 41 35.87 -12.19 -14.97
CA ARG A 41 35.53 -11.41 -13.77
C ARG A 41 36.63 -10.40 -13.44
N SER A 42 36.23 -9.19 -13.10
CA SER A 42 37.15 -8.15 -12.63
C SER A 42 37.74 -8.53 -11.28
N SER A 43 39.04 -8.31 -11.09
CA SER A 43 39.80 -8.75 -9.91
C SER A 43 39.75 -7.79 -8.70
N GLY A 44 38.66 -7.03 -8.56
CA GLY A 44 38.49 -6.04 -7.49
C GLY A 44 37.35 -6.41 -6.53
N GLU A 45 37.30 -5.72 -5.40
CA GLU A 45 36.16 -5.75 -4.48
C GLU A 45 35.13 -4.70 -4.90
N PHE A 46 33.85 -5.06 -4.84
CA PHE A 46 32.73 -4.21 -5.23
C PHE A 46 31.69 -4.14 -4.12
N PRO A 47 30.95 -3.01 -4.00
CA PRO A 47 29.74 -3.00 -3.19
C PRO A 47 28.67 -3.91 -3.81
N VAL A 48 27.84 -4.48 -2.94
CA VAL A 48 26.78 -5.42 -3.34
C VAL A 48 25.43 -4.75 -3.29
N ILE A 49 24.58 -5.01 -4.28
CA ILE A 49 23.16 -4.66 -4.26
C ILE A 49 22.35 -5.96 -4.23
N LEU A 50 21.62 -6.19 -3.15
CA LEU A 50 20.77 -7.35 -2.92
C LEU A 50 19.28 -7.01 -3.13
N GLU A 51 18.58 -7.90 -3.83
CA GLU A 51 17.12 -7.95 -3.84
C GLU A 51 16.65 -9.39 -3.60
N ARG A 52 15.82 -9.58 -2.57
CA ARG A 52 15.15 -10.85 -2.27
C ARG A 52 13.72 -10.75 -2.80
N THR A 53 13.25 -11.77 -3.52
CA THR A 53 11.97 -11.70 -4.23
C THR A 53 11.23 -13.03 -4.28
N PRO A 54 9.90 -13.05 -4.18
CA PRO A 54 9.11 -14.26 -4.43
C PRO A 54 8.70 -14.41 -5.91
N TYR A 55 9.10 -13.46 -6.78
CA TYR A 55 8.60 -13.26 -8.14
C TYR A 55 9.56 -13.72 -9.25
N ASN A 56 10.42 -14.70 -8.98
CA ASN A 56 11.38 -15.27 -9.92
C ASN A 56 12.54 -14.35 -10.30
N LYS A 57 13.69 -14.64 -9.68
CA LYS A 57 14.97 -13.95 -9.92
C LYS A 57 15.43 -13.95 -11.39
N SER A 58 14.96 -14.91 -12.19
CA SER A 58 15.29 -15.03 -13.62
C SER A 58 14.33 -14.28 -14.55
N MET A 59 13.32 -13.56 -14.05
CA MET A 59 12.44 -12.76 -14.89
C MET A 59 13.22 -11.70 -15.69
N PRO A 60 12.85 -11.41 -16.96
CA PRO A 60 13.60 -10.47 -17.81
C PRO A 60 13.83 -9.09 -17.19
N GLY A 61 12.86 -8.58 -16.43
CA GLY A 61 12.98 -7.33 -15.67
C GLY A 61 14.07 -7.40 -14.59
N GLN A 62 14.11 -8.49 -13.80
CA GLN A 62 15.14 -8.72 -12.78
C GLN A 62 16.53 -8.83 -13.40
N VAL A 63 16.66 -9.60 -14.48
CA VAL A 63 17.94 -9.77 -15.21
C VAL A 63 18.43 -8.42 -15.76
N THR A 64 17.53 -7.62 -16.33
CA THR A 64 17.87 -6.31 -16.90
C THR A 64 18.32 -5.34 -15.81
N LYS A 65 17.59 -5.28 -14.69
CA LYS A 65 17.94 -4.49 -13.51
C LYS A 65 19.29 -4.90 -12.93
N ALA A 66 19.54 -6.19 -12.73
CA ALA A 66 20.81 -6.67 -12.19
C ALA A 66 21.99 -6.31 -13.09
N LYS A 67 21.85 -6.48 -14.42
CA LYS A 67 22.87 -6.06 -15.38
C LYS A 67 23.08 -4.55 -15.41
N TYR A 68 22.04 -3.74 -15.22
CA TYR A 68 22.15 -2.28 -15.20
C TYR A 68 23.15 -1.81 -14.13
N PHE A 69 23.02 -2.30 -12.89
CA PHE A 69 23.96 -1.95 -11.82
C PHE A 69 25.31 -2.64 -12.00
N THR A 70 25.32 -3.90 -12.44
CA THR A 70 26.57 -4.66 -12.58
C THR A 70 27.56 -4.03 -13.56
N ARG A 71 27.04 -3.52 -14.70
CA ARG A 71 27.86 -2.79 -15.69
C ARG A 71 28.48 -1.50 -15.17
N ARG A 72 28.01 -1.02 -14.01
CA ARG A 72 28.43 0.20 -13.34
C ARG A 72 29.27 -0.09 -12.10
N GLY A 73 29.86 -1.29 -11.99
CA GLY A 73 30.79 -1.62 -10.91
C GLY A 73 30.10 -1.90 -9.58
N TYR A 74 29.01 -2.66 -9.62
CA TYR A 74 28.37 -3.28 -8.45
C TYR A 74 28.34 -4.79 -8.66
N VAL A 75 28.36 -5.59 -7.60
CA VAL A 75 27.86 -6.96 -7.70
C VAL A 75 26.36 -6.92 -7.40
N CYS A 76 25.53 -7.37 -8.33
CA CYS A 76 24.08 -7.42 -8.09
C CYS A 76 23.64 -8.86 -7.80
N VAL A 77 22.80 -9.02 -6.80
CA VAL A 77 22.37 -10.32 -6.28
C VAL A 77 20.85 -10.35 -6.24
N ILE A 78 20.24 -11.30 -6.94
CA ILE A 78 18.81 -11.53 -6.89
C ILE A 78 18.56 -12.93 -6.34
N GLN A 79 17.81 -13.04 -5.25
CA GLN A 79 17.55 -14.29 -4.55
C GLN A 79 16.05 -14.61 -4.55
N ASP A 80 15.70 -15.85 -4.87
CA ASP A 80 14.33 -16.33 -4.65
C ASP A 80 14.14 -16.56 -3.14
N VAL A 81 13.07 -16.01 -2.55
CA VAL A 81 12.79 -16.24 -1.11
C VAL A 81 12.48 -17.71 -0.82
N ARG A 82 12.50 -18.08 0.47
CA ARG A 82 12.25 -19.44 0.93
C ARG A 82 10.96 -20.04 0.36
N GLY A 83 11.06 -21.30 -0.07
CA GLY A 83 9.94 -22.07 -0.63
C GLY A 83 9.40 -21.57 -1.96
N ARG A 84 10.12 -20.68 -2.63
CA ARG A 84 9.75 -20.16 -3.94
C ARG A 84 10.73 -20.65 -4.99
N LEU A 85 10.17 -21.18 -6.08
CA LEU A 85 10.90 -21.45 -7.32
C LEU A 85 12.11 -22.35 -7.08
N ALA A 86 13.34 -21.88 -7.31
CA ALA A 86 14.53 -22.72 -7.12
C ALA A 86 14.99 -22.80 -5.64
N SER A 87 14.47 -21.96 -4.75
CA SER A 87 14.78 -22.01 -3.32
C SER A 87 14.08 -23.16 -2.62
N GLU A 88 14.78 -23.77 -1.67
CA GLU A 88 14.25 -24.85 -0.82
C GLU A 88 13.33 -24.29 0.29
N GLY A 89 12.69 -25.20 1.03
CA GLY A 89 11.82 -24.88 2.16
C GLY A 89 10.35 -24.70 1.77
N GLU A 90 9.56 -24.22 2.72
CA GLU A 90 8.13 -23.97 2.52
C GLU A 90 7.86 -22.46 2.47
N TRP A 91 7.02 -22.05 1.53
CA TRP A 91 6.62 -20.65 1.42
C TRP A 91 5.47 -20.38 2.36
N TYR A 92 5.76 -19.60 3.39
CA TYR A 92 4.77 -18.93 4.22
C TYR A 92 5.07 -17.43 4.14
N PRO A 93 4.20 -16.60 3.54
CA PRO A 93 4.54 -15.24 3.15
C PRO A 93 5.09 -14.42 4.33
N PHE A 94 6.19 -13.71 4.10
CA PHE A 94 6.84 -12.77 5.01
C PHE A 94 7.42 -13.35 6.32
N ALA A 95 7.05 -14.55 6.74
CA ALA A 95 7.39 -15.07 8.07
C ALA A 95 8.89 -15.29 8.33
N LYS A 96 9.67 -15.61 7.30
CA LYS A 96 11.12 -15.93 7.42
C LYS A 96 12.05 -14.87 6.88
N GLU A 97 11.52 -13.72 6.46
CA GLU A 97 12.29 -12.74 5.70
C GLU A 97 13.34 -12.03 6.55
N ALA A 98 13.08 -11.83 7.84
CA ALA A 98 14.06 -11.26 8.76
C ALA A 98 15.32 -12.15 8.92
N PRO A 99 15.23 -13.40 9.39
CA PRO A 99 16.41 -14.25 9.56
C PRO A 99 17.09 -14.65 8.24
N ASP A 100 16.33 -14.94 7.19
CA ASP A 100 16.91 -15.32 5.89
C ASP A 100 17.61 -14.13 5.22
N GLY A 101 17.04 -12.92 5.36
CA GLY A 101 17.67 -11.69 4.91
C GLY A 101 18.96 -11.39 5.66
N TYR A 102 18.99 -11.55 6.99
CA TYR A 102 20.21 -11.42 7.79
C TYR A 102 21.31 -12.38 7.30
N ASP A 103 20.99 -13.67 7.16
CA ASP A 103 21.97 -14.70 6.78
C ASP A 103 22.52 -14.43 5.37
N THR A 104 21.67 -13.97 4.46
CA THR A 104 22.07 -13.60 3.10
C THR A 104 22.99 -12.39 3.08
N VAL A 105 22.67 -11.32 3.82
CA VAL A 105 23.52 -10.12 3.90
C VAL A 105 24.90 -10.45 4.49
N GLU A 106 24.95 -11.22 5.58
CA GLU A 106 26.22 -11.57 6.22
C GLU A 106 27.06 -12.52 5.37
N TRP A 107 26.42 -13.44 4.63
CA TRP A 107 27.14 -14.26 3.67
C TRP A 107 27.76 -13.40 2.56
N LEU A 108 26.99 -12.46 1.99
CA LEU A 108 27.46 -11.57 0.92
C LEU A 108 28.59 -10.64 1.38
N GLY A 109 28.43 -10.04 2.56
CA GLY A 109 29.38 -9.08 3.13
C GLY A 109 30.78 -9.66 3.38
N THR A 110 30.89 -10.98 3.53
CA THR A 110 32.15 -11.67 3.86
C THR A 110 32.87 -12.29 2.66
N GLN A 111 32.32 -12.15 1.45
CA GLN A 111 32.93 -12.72 0.25
C GLN A 111 34.18 -11.92 -0.18
N PRO A 112 35.22 -12.57 -0.76
CA PRO A 112 36.48 -11.90 -1.13
C PRO A 112 36.35 -10.89 -2.28
N TRP A 113 35.19 -10.82 -2.92
CA TRP A 113 34.86 -9.87 -3.98
C TRP A 113 33.91 -8.76 -3.50
N CYS A 114 33.46 -8.81 -2.24
CA CYS A 114 32.65 -7.79 -1.62
C CYS A 114 33.56 -6.86 -0.81
N ASN A 115 33.35 -5.55 -0.91
CA ASN A 115 34.11 -4.57 -0.10
C ASN A 115 33.55 -4.40 1.33
N GLY A 116 32.76 -5.37 1.79
CA GLY A 116 32.07 -5.34 3.09
C GLY A 116 30.75 -4.56 3.13
N LYS A 117 30.32 -3.93 2.03
CA LYS A 117 29.08 -3.14 1.98
C LYS A 117 27.99 -3.79 1.15
N VAL A 118 26.84 -4.03 1.76
CA VAL A 118 25.63 -4.54 1.09
C VAL A 118 24.52 -3.49 1.19
N GLY A 119 24.07 -2.99 0.05
CA GLY A 119 22.82 -2.23 -0.05
C GLY A 119 21.67 -3.13 -0.48
N THR A 120 20.46 -2.83 -0.07
CA THR A 120 19.26 -3.55 -0.53
C THR A 120 18.31 -2.66 -1.32
N MET A 121 17.55 -3.27 -2.22
CA MET A 121 16.43 -2.64 -2.92
C MET A 121 15.29 -3.63 -3.13
N GLY A 122 14.13 -3.10 -3.48
CA GLY A 122 12.95 -3.91 -3.79
C GLY A 122 11.66 -3.14 -3.54
N ASP A 123 10.62 -3.51 -4.28
CA ASP A 123 9.27 -2.99 -4.13
C ASP A 123 8.31 -4.06 -3.59
N SER A 124 7.25 -3.61 -2.92
CA SER A 124 6.16 -4.49 -2.45
C SER A 124 6.68 -5.53 -1.46
N TYR A 125 6.55 -6.83 -1.79
CA TYR A 125 7.11 -7.90 -0.98
C TYR A 125 8.62 -7.72 -0.78
N ALA A 126 9.38 -7.40 -1.83
CA ALA A 126 10.82 -7.14 -1.70
C ALA A 126 11.12 -5.87 -0.90
N GLY A 127 10.19 -4.92 -0.85
CA GLY A 127 10.23 -3.77 0.06
C GLY A 127 10.08 -4.20 1.53
N SER A 128 9.08 -5.02 1.82
CA SER A 128 8.83 -5.55 3.16
C SER A 128 9.94 -6.48 3.65
N ASP A 129 10.57 -7.26 2.76
CA ASP A 129 11.72 -8.11 3.09
C ASP A 129 12.89 -7.30 3.67
N GLN A 130 13.14 -6.12 3.09
CA GLN A 130 14.18 -5.20 3.56
C GLN A 130 13.84 -4.64 4.93
N ALA A 131 12.59 -4.20 5.12
CA ALA A 131 12.14 -3.69 6.41
C ALA A 131 12.28 -4.77 7.50
N ALA A 132 11.89 -6.01 7.19
CA ALA A 132 11.98 -7.14 8.11
C ALA A 132 13.43 -7.52 8.45
N LEU A 133 14.32 -7.67 7.47
CA LEU A 133 15.72 -8.05 7.70
C LEU A 133 16.49 -6.99 8.48
N ALA A 134 16.19 -5.71 8.23
CA ALA A 134 16.87 -4.62 8.91
C ALA A 134 16.57 -4.58 10.41
N THR A 135 15.43 -5.14 10.86
CA THR A 135 15.13 -5.31 12.30
C THR A 135 16.13 -6.19 13.04
N MET A 136 16.91 -7.01 12.33
CA MET A 136 17.97 -7.85 12.92
C MET A 136 19.37 -7.20 12.87
N ASN A 137 19.46 -5.97 12.37
CA ASN A 137 20.69 -5.18 12.27
C ASN A 137 21.91 -5.94 11.74
N PRO A 138 21.89 -6.45 10.49
CA PRO A 138 23.02 -7.18 9.92
C PRO A 138 24.26 -6.28 9.81
N PRO A 139 25.42 -6.68 10.35
CA PRO A 139 26.66 -5.88 10.32
C PRO A 139 27.11 -5.36 8.95
N HIS A 140 26.86 -6.10 7.86
CA HIS A 140 27.27 -5.70 6.51
C HIS A 140 26.19 -4.93 5.72
N LEU A 141 25.02 -4.68 6.31
CA LEU A 141 23.98 -3.86 5.69
C LEU A 141 24.38 -2.38 5.80
N ASP A 142 24.54 -1.69 4.67
CA ASP A 142 25.08 -0.32 4.61
C ASP A 142 24.02 0.71 4.19
N THR A 143 22.98 0.29 3.43
CA THR A 143 21.89 1.18 2.99
C THR A 143 20.68 0.40 2.44
N MET A 144 19.52 1.04 2.34
CA MET A 144 18.31 0.44 1.75
C MET A 144 17.51 1.40 0.88
N ILE A 145 16.76 0.83 -0.07
CA ILE A 145 15.67 1.50 -0.79
C ILE A 145 14.40 0.67 -0.59
N VAL A 146 13.57 1.10 0.38
CA VAL A 146 12.31 0.45 0.74
C VAL A 146 11.19 1.11 -0.06
N ALA A 147 10.79 0.48 -1.17
CA ALA A 147 9.69 0.96 -2.00
C ALA A 147 8.38 0.22 -1.68
N VAL A 148 7.32 0.96 -1.34
CA VAL A 148 5.96 0.44 -1.09
C VAL A 148 5.94 -0.84 -0.23
N GLY A 149 6.74 -0.85 0.84
CA GLY A 149 6.84 -1.93 1.82
C GLY A 149 6.03 -1.65 3.09
N ALA A 150 5.72 -2.70 3.86
CA ALA A 150 4.94 -2.59 5.08
C ALA A 150 5.78 -2.19 6.32
N SER A 151 5.23 -1.32 7.16
CA SER A 151 5.61 -1.15 8.57
C SER A 151 4.82 -2.10 9.47
N ASN A 152 3.54 -2.32 9.14
CA ASN A 152 2.63 -3.25 9.81
C ASN A 152 1.53 -3.76 8.86
N TYR A 153 1.53 -5.07 8.59
CA TYR A 153 0.54 -5.72 7.76
C TYR A 153 -0.85 -5.78 8.38
N PHE A 154 -0.98 -5.66 9.70
CA PHE A 154 -2.27 -5.66 10.38
C PHE A 154 -2.98 -4.29 10.33
N ASP A 155 -2.24 -3.20 10.53
CA ASP A 155 -2.87 -1.87 10.66
C ASP A 155 -3.21 -1.24 9.31
N SER A 156 -2.41 -1.49 8.27
CA SER A 156 -2.53 -0.80 6.99
C SER A 156 -2.06 -1.61 5.78
N SER A 157 -2.36 -2.91 5.71
CA SER A 157 -2.14 -3.70 4.50
C SER A 157 -3.04 -4.95 4.42
N MET A 158 -2.67 -6.09 5.02
CA MET A 158 -3.50 -7.31 5.04
C MET A 158 -4.80 -7.07 5.77
N ARG A 159 -4.72 -6.26 6.82
CA ARG A 159 -5.88 -5.64 7.41
C ARG A 159 -5.74 -4.12 7.40
N GLN A 160 -6.88 -3.44 7.47
CA GLN A 160 -6.97 -2.00 7.67
C GLN A 160 -7.96 -1.73 8.79
N ASN A 161 -7.46 -1.25 9.93
CA ASN A 161 -8.23 -1.03 11.17
C ASN A 161 -9.19 -2.21 11.50
N GLY A 162 -8.65 -3.44 11.43
CA GLY A 162 -9.37 -4.68 11.76
C GLY A 162 -10.13 -5.35 10.60
N VAL A 163 -10.32 -4.67 9.47
CA VAL A 163 -11.00 -5.20 8.28
C VAL A 163 -10.01 -5.94 7.37
N LEU A 164 -10.37 -7.08 6.78
CA LEU A 164 -9.50 -7.84 5.88
C LEU A 164 -9.49 -7.21 4.48
N GLU A 165 -8.30 -6.98 3.90
CA GLU A 165 -8.18 -6.64 2.49
C GLU A 165 -8.18 -7.90 1.61
N GLN A 166 -9.23 -8.13 0.83
CA GLN A 166 -9.40 -9.36 0.05
C GLN A 166 -8.40 -9.48 -1.11
N ARG A 167 -7.64 -8.43 -1.44
CA ARG A 167 -6.53 -8.56 -2.40
C ARG A 167 -5.50 -9.60 -1.97
N PHE A 168 -5.36 -9.91 -0.69
CA PHE A 168 -4.45 -10.97 -0.24
C PHE A 168 -5.00 -12.38 -0.46
N LEU A 169 -6.32 -12.52 -0.56
CA LEU A 169 -6.92 -13.72 -1.12
C LEU A 169 -6.54 -13.87 -2.59
N ILE A 170 -6.66 -12.82 -3.39
CA ILE A 170 -6.23 -12.84 -4.80
C ILE A 170 -4.73 -13.15 -4.91
N TYR A 171 -3.93 -12.57 -4.01
CA TYR A 171 -2.49 -12.79 -3.95
C TYR A 171 -2.13 -14.25 -3.66
N SER A 172 -2.86 -14.97 -2.80
CA SER A 172 -2.57 -16.38 -2.53
C SER A 172 -2.70 -17.24 -3.80
N TYR A 173 -3.74 -17.02 -4.59
CA TYR A 173 -3.93 -17.68 -5.89
C TYR A 173 -2.87 -17.29 -6.90
N ARG A 174 -2.53 -16.00 -7.00
CA ARG A 174 -1.46 -15.51 -7.88
C ARG A 174 -0.13 -16.21 -7.58
N MET A 175 0.21 -16.36 -6.30
CA MET A 175 1.47 -16.96 -5.89
C MET A 175 1.48 -18.49 -6.06
N ALA A 176 0.32 -19.14 -5.91
CA ALA A 176 0.15 -20.58 -6.16
C ALA A 176 0.46 -20.97 -7.61
N VAL A 177 0.22 -20.07 -8.60
CA VAL A 177 0.52 -20.32 -10.03
C VAL A 177 1.99 -20.70 -10.29
N THR A 178 2.91 -20.22 -9.45
CA THR A 178 4.36 -20.42 -9.58
C THR A 178 4.95 -21.12 -8.35
N SER A 179 4.12 -21.87 -7.62
CA SER A 179 4.56 -22.68 -6.48
C SER A 179 5.25 -23.97 -6.93
N HIS A 180 5.93 -24.65 -5.99
CA HIS A 180 6.52 -25.96 -6.27
C HIS A 180 5.47 -26.99 -6.69
N GLU A 181 4.27 -26.95 -6.09
CA GLU A 181 3.16 -27.83 -6.44
C GLU A 181 2.68 -27.61 -7.88
N ALA A 182 2.52 -26.35 -8.31
CA ALA A 182 2.15 -26.04 -9.69
C ALA A 182 3.26 -26.46 -10.68
N GLU A 183 4.53 -26.18 -10.38
CA GLU A 183 5.62 -26.60 -11.28
C GLU A 183 5.77 -28.12 -11.38
N ALA A 184 5.40 -28.87 -10.33
CA ALA A 184 5.46 -30.33 -10.33
C ALA A 184 4.32 -31.00 -11.13
N ASP A 185 3.18 -30.33 -11.30
CA ASP A 185 1.99 -30.85 -12.00
C ASP A 185 1.44 -29.84 -13.03
N PRO A 186 1.76 -30.03 -14.33
CA PRO A 186 1.30 -29.13 -15.39
C PRO A 186 -0.23 -28.98 -15.49
N ALA A 187 -1.00 -30.00 -15.12
CA ALA A 187 -2.45 -29.92 -15.15
C ALA A 187 -2.96 -29.05 -14.00
N LEU A 188 -2.42 -29.24 -12.78
CA LEU A 188 -2.71 -28.39 -11.64
C LEU A 188 -2.32 -26.93 -11.92
N LYS A 189 -1.17 -26.69 -12.53
CA LYS A 189 -0.73 -25.35 -12.96
C LYS A 189 -1.70 -24.69 -13.94
N ALA A 190 -2.16 -25.42 -14.95
CA ALA A 190 -3.13 -24.91 -15.91
C ALA A 190 -4.46 -24.56 -15.22
N GLU A 191 -4.89 -25.37 -14.26
CA GLU A 191 -6.11 -25.14 -13.51
C GLU A 191 -6.02 -23.91 -12.60
N ILE A 192 -4.98 -23.78 -11.76
CA ILE A 192 -4.80 -22.62 -10.88
C ILE A 192 -4.62 -21.33 -11.69
N THR A 193 -3.92 -21.39 -12.84
CA THR A 193 -3.76 -20.25 -13.75
C THR A 193 -5.13 -19.80 -14.30
N ARG A 194 -5.95 -20.75 -14.77
CA ARG A 194 -7.30 -20.45 -15.26
C ARG A 194 -8.17 -19.83 -14.16
N ILE A 195 -8.10 -20.33 -12.93
CA ILE A 195 -8.86 -19.79 -11.80
C ILE A 195 -8.37 -18.38 -11.48
N PHE A 196 -7.06 -18.15 -11.38
CA PHE A 196 -6.50 -16.82 -11.12
C PHE A 196 -6.92 -15.80 -12.20
N GLU A 197 -6.86 -16.18 -13.49
CA GLU A 197 -7.17 -15.27 -14.59
C GLU A 197 -8.67 -14.99 -14.78
N LYS A 198 -9.55 -15.96 -14.45
CA LYS A 198 -10.97 -15.91 -14.84
C LYS A 198 -11.96 -16.30 -13.75
N GLY A 199 -11.54 -17.13 -12.80
CA GLY A 199 -12.40 -17.64 -11.72
C GLY A 199 -12.36 -16.82 -10.44
N MET A 200 -11.44 -15.85 -10.31
CA MET A 200 -11.35 -15.04 -9.09
C MET A 200 -12.62 -14.28 -8.70
N PRO A 201 -13.43 -13.74 -9.64
CA PRO A 201 -14.72 -13.14 -9.30
C PRO A 201 -15.61 -14.06 -8.45
N GLU A 202 -15.74 -15.34 -8.84
CA GLU A 202 -16.55 -16.34 -8.12
C GLU A 202 -15.96 -16.62 -6.73
N ILE A 203 -14.63 -16.70 -6.61
CA ILE A 203 -13.95 -16.94 -5.33
C ILE A 203 -14.17 -15.77 -4.35
N VAL A 204 -14.16 -14.53 -4.85
CA VAL A 204 -14.38 -13.31 -4.05
C VAL A 204 -15.85 -13.14 -3.66
N ASP A 205 -16.78 -13.53 -4.55
CA ASP A 205 -18.23 -13.54 -4.24
C ASP A 205 -18.60 -14.56 -3.16
N GLU A 206 -17.93 -15.71 -3.13
CA GLU A 206 -18.24 -16.82 -2.20
C GLU A 206 -17.53 -16.72 -0.83
N PHE A 207 -16.80 -15.62 -0.59
CA PHE A 207 -16.12 -15.36 0.68
C PHE A 207 -17.12 -15.39 1.87
N PRO A 208 -16.74 -15.91 3.07
CA PRO A 208 -15.44 -16.45 3.45
C PRO A 208 -15.12 -17.80 2.79
N LEU A 209 -13.86 -18.22 2.75
CA LEU A 209 -13.49 -19.54 2.21
C LEU A 209 -13.73 -20.66 3.24
N ILE A 210 -14.08 -21.86 2.76
CA ILE A 210 -14.08 -23.10 3.56
C ILE A 210 -12.81 -23.89 3.24
N GLU A 211 -12.13 -24.34 4.28
CA GLU A 211 -10.97 -25.24 4.15
C GLU A 211 -11.34 -26.47 3.33
N GLY A 212 -10.54 -26.80 2.32
CA GLY A 212 -10.78 -27.93 1.42
C GLY A 212 -11.78 -27.65 0.30
N SER A 213 -12.45 -26.49 0.26
CA SER A 213 -13.53 -26.24 -0.71
C SER A 213 -13.09 -25.64 -2.04
N THR A 214 -11.82 -25.24 -2.15
CA THR A 214 -11.27 -24.63 -3.35
C THR A 214 -10.05 -25.40 -3.86
N ILE A 215 -9.54 -24.99 -5.02
CA ILE A 215 -8.29 -25.53 -5.56
C ILE A 215 -7.10 -25.35 -4.62
N LEU A 216 -7.13 -24.38 -3.69
CA LEU A 216 -6.06 -24.16 -2.71
C LEU A 216 -5.82 -25.37 -1.80
N SER A 217 -6.78 -26.28 -1.66
CA SER A 217 -6.57 -27.58 -0.99
C SER A 217 -5.46 -28.45 -1.60
N ARG A 218 -5.04 -28.13 -2.82
CA ARG A 218 -3.89 -28.74 -3.52
C ARG A 218 -2.58 -27.97 -3.31
N PHE A 219 -2.62 -26.88 -2.55
CA PHE A 219 -1.53 -25.94 -2.23
C PHE A 219 -1.54 -25.65 -0.72
N PRO A 220 -1.14 -26.61 0.15
CA PRO A 220 -1.47 -26.59 1.58
C PRO A 220 -1.03 -25.32 2.33
N THR A 221 0.18 -24.81 2.08
CA THR A 221 0.67 -23.59 2.75
C THR A 221 -0.07 -22.33 2.28
N TYR A 222 -0.58 -22.33 1.04
CA TYR A 222 -1.35 -21.23 0.46
C TYR A 222 -2.78 -21.23 1.01
N GLU A 223 -3.41 -22.40 1.13
CA GLU A 223 -4.71 -22.55 1.80
C GLU A 223 -4.60 -22.18 3.28
N GLN A 224 -3.59 -22.72 3.98
CA GLN A 224 -3.33 -22.41 5.37
C GLN A 224 -3.22 -20.90 5.58
N TRP A 225 -2.38 -20.22 4.79
CA TRP A 225 -2.21 -18.78 4.90
C TRP A 225 -3.52 -18.03 4.61
N ALA A 226 -4.28 -18.41 3.58
CA ALA A 226 -5.57 -17.80 3.29
C ALA A 226 -6.59 -17.98 4.44
N MET A 227 -6.64 -19.17 5.06
CA MET A 227 -7.50 -19.45 6.21
C MET A 227 -7.08 -18.64 7.44
N GLU A 228 -5.78 -18.61 7.74
CA GLU A 228 -5.24 -17.88 8.87
C GLU A 228 -5.44 -16.38 8.74
N LEU A 229 -5.29 -15.81 7.53
CA LEU A 229 -5.56 -14.40 7.29
C LEU A 229 -7.02 -14.03 7.58
N GLN A 230 -7.99 -14.81 7.07
CA GLN A 230 -9.41 -14.49 7.27
C GLN A 230 -9.86 -14.68 8.73
N GLN A 231 -9.24 -15.61 9.47
CA GLN A 231 -9.63 -15.95 10.85
C GLN A 231 -8.90 -15.14 11.93
N ASN A 232 -7.63 -14.73 11.71
CA ASN A 232 -6.86 -13.96 12.70
C ASN A 232 -7.20 -12.47 12.66
N GLY A 233 -8.34 -12.11 13.24
CA GLY A 233 -8.81 -10.72 13.36
C GLY A 233 -8.15 -9.88 14.45
N ASP A 234 -7.72 -10.52 15.54
CA ASP A 234 -7.15 -9.83 16.69
C ASP A 234 -5.62 -9.70 16.53
N TYR A 235 -5.03 -8.59 16.97
CA TYR A 235 -3.59 -8.30 16.91
C TYR A 235 -2.79 -9.10 17.95
N THR A 236 -2.68 -10.40 17.69
CA THR A 236 -1.97 -11.38 18.53
C THR A 236 -0.51 -11.57 18.11
N ASP A 237 0.20 -12.51 18.75
CA ASP A 237 1.58 -12.89 18.39
C ASP A 237 1.72 -13.36 16.93
N TYR A 238 0.61 -13.80 16.31
CA TYR A 238 0.57 -14.08 14.87
C TYR A 238 0.99 -12.85 14.05
N TRP A 239 0.49 -11.66 14.40
CA TRP A 239 0.76 -10.43 13.66
C TRP A 239 2.06 -9.75 14.07
N LYS A 240 2.52 -9.97 15.32
CA LYS A 240 3.74 -9.35 15.86
C LYS A 240 5.04 -9.96 15.37
N GLN A 241 5.01 -10.81 14.35
CA GLN A 241 6.22 -11.35 13.74
C GLN A 241 6.99 -10.26 13.00
N ARG A 242 8.33 -10.31 12.97
CA ARG A 242 9.18 -9.31 12.29
C ARG A 242 8.81 -9.06 10.83
N GLY A 243 8.32 -10.09 10.13
CA GLY A 243 7.88 -9.97 8.73
C GLY A 243 6.51 -9.31 8.55
N TYR A 244 5.67 -9.34 9.59
CA TYR A 244 4.33 -8.76 9.57
C TYR A 244 4.28 -7.38 10.21
N ALA A 245 4.96 -7.18 11.33
CA ALA A 245 5.03 -5.90 12.04
C ALA A 245 6.48 -5.50 12.35
N PRO A 246 7.30 -5.13 11.33
CA PRO A 246 8.62 -4.55 11.55
C PRO A 246 8.65 -3.42 12.60
N VAL A 247 7.56 -2.65 12.70
CA VAL A 247 7.41 -1.54 13.66
C VAL A 247 7.63 -1.95 15.12
N GLU A 248 7.28 -3.18 15.50
CA GLU A 248 7.49 -3.73 16.86
C GLU A 248 8.99 -3.89 17.21
N TYR A 249 9.88 -3.80 16.21
CA TYR A 249 11.30 -4.09 16.33
C TYR A 249 12.19 -2.94 15.84
N TYR A 250 11.65 -1.73 15.68
CA TYR A 250 12.41 -0.58 15.19
C TYR A 250 13.56 -0.15 16.10
N ASP A 251 13.50 -0.43 17.40
CA ASP A 251 14.62 -0.16 18.30
C ASP A 251 15.83 -1.05 18.00
N GLU A 252 15.61 -2.26 17.46
CA GLU A 252 16.65 -3.19 17.00
C GLU A 252 17.05 -2.97 15.54
N HIS A 253 16.33 -2.12 14.81
CA HIS A 253 16.57 -1.87 13.39
C HIS A 253 17.95 -1.24 13.12
N ALA A 254 18.57 -1.61 12.00
CA ALA A 254 19.83 -1.01 11.55
C ALA A 254 19.78 0.52 11.48
N ASP A 255 20.87 1.19 11.87
CA ASP A 255 21.02 2.66 11.80
C ASP A 255 21.80 3.06 10.55
N ILE A 256 21.13 2.96 9.40
CA ILE A 256 21.73 3.12 8.07
C ILE A 256 20.91 4.09 7.20
N PRO A 257 21.55 4.73 6.20
CA PRO A 257 20.83 5.57 5.25
C PRO A 257 19.74 4.77 4.54
N THR A 258 18.50 5.26 4.55
CA THR A 258 17.37 4.58 3.91
C THR A 258 16.51 5.55 3.11
N LEU A 259 16.15 5.17 1.88
CA LEU A 259 15.16 5.84 1.06
C LEU A 259 13.83 5.07 1.12
N TYR A 260 12.77 5.74 1.56
CA TYR A 260 11.39 5.29 1.50
C TYR A 260 10.72 5.86 0.26
N LEU A 261 10.22 5.00 -0.63
CA LEU A 261 9.54 5.39 -1.87
C LEU A 261 8.09 4.89 -1.83
N GLY A 262 7.12 5.76 -2.12
CA GLY A 262 5.72 5.40 -2.16
C GLY A 262 4.88 6.21 -3.15
N GLY A 263 3.61 5.84 -3.25
CA GLY A 263 2.62 6.52 -4.08
C GLY A 263 1.36 6.88 -3.27
N TRP A 264 0.70 7.99 -3.60
CA TRP A 264 -0.55 8.38 -2.93
C TRP A 264 -1.72 7.43 -3.21
N TYR A 265 -1.74 6.81 -4.39
CA TYR A 265 -2.71 5.80 -4.78
C TYR A 265 -2.18 4.37 -4.59
N ASP A 266 -1.24 4.19 -3.66
CA ASP A 266 -0.66 2.91 -3.29
C ASP A 266 -1.24 2.38 -1.96
N SER A 267 -1.39 1.07 -1.83
CA SER A 267 -1.90 0.44 -0.61
C SER A 267 -0.96 0.52 0.60
N TYR A 268 0.30 0.93 0.40
CA TYR A 268 1.32 1.10 1.43
C TYR A 268 1.66 2.58 1.69
N ALA A 269 0.86 3.53 1.19
CA ALA A 269 1.09 4.96 1.38
C ALA A 269 1.27 5.32 2.87
N ARG A 270 0.40 4.76 3.73
CA ARG A 270 0.49 4.90 5.19
C ARG A 270 1.77 4.25 5.75
N ASN A 271 2.02 2.99 5.44
CA ASN A 271 3.22 2.27 5.90
C ASN A 271 4.53 2.99 5.55
N THR A 272 4.63 3.53 4.33
CA THR A 272 5.83 4.21 3.84
C THR A 272 6.07 5.49 4.64
N CYS A 273 5.02 6.28 4.86
CA CYS A 273 5.08 7.50 5.66
C CYS A 273 5.39 7.21 7.14
N GLU A 274 4.76 6.20 7.73
CA GLU A 274 4.95 5.83 9.15
C GLU A 274 6.35 5.26 9.40
N SER A 275 6.87 4.42 8.50
CA SER A 275 8.24 3.91 8.55
C SER A 275 9.24 5.04 8.59
N PHE A 276 9.14 5.97 7.63
CA PHE A 276 10.00 7.16 7.58
C PHE A 276 9.87 7.98 8.87
N THR A 277 8.65 8.34 9.27
CA THR A 277 8.41 9.22 10.43
C THR A 277 9.06 8.63 11.70
N ARG A 278 8.81 7.35 11.96
CA ARG A 278 9.30 6.70 13.17
C ARG A 278 10.81 6.49 13.12
N LEU A 279 11.36 5.98 12.02
CA LEU A 279 12.80 5.69 11.93
C LEU A 279 13.62 6.98 11.86
N ASN A 280 13.15 8.03 11.18
CA ASN A 280 13.80 9.35 11.20
C ASN A 280 13.88 9.96 12.60
N SER A 281 12.93 9.64 13.49
CA SER A 281 12.95 10.13 14.88
C SER A 281 13.94 9.41 15.79
N ILE A 282 14.40 8.20 15.45
CA ILE A 282 15.24 7.36 16.33
C ILE A 282 16.60 6.99 15.74
N LYS A 283 16.77 7.09 14.43
CA LYS A 283 18.03 6.76 13.73
C LYS A 283 18.86 8.02 13.52
N LYS A 284 20.19 7.85 13.49
CA LYS A 284 21.15 8.94 13.26
C LYS A 284 21.48 9.07 11.79
N SER A 285 21.47 7.95 11.06
CA SER A 285 21.70 7.92 9.63
C SER A 285 20.54 8.59 8.88
N PRO A 286 20.80 9.28 7.75
CA PRO A 286 19.76 9.99 7.00
C PRO A 286 18.62 9.08 6.54
N GLN A 287 17.39 9.49 6.83
CA GLN A 287 16.19 8.88 6.26
C GLN A 287 15.64 9.83 5.21
N HIS A 288 15.21 9.31 4.07
CA HIS A 288 14.58 10.07 3.00
C HIS A 288 13.21 9.52 2.65
N LEU A 289 12.25 10.38 2.33
CA LEU A 289 10.90 10.04 1.88
C LEU A 289 10.64 10.63 0.49
N LEU A 290 10.24 9.79 -0.45
CA LEU A 290 9.78 10.19 -1.78
C LEU A 290 8.36 9.66 -2.02
N MET A 291 7.38 10.56 -2.10
CA MET A 291 5.98 10.20 -2.39
C MET A 291 5.50 10.86 -3.68
N GLY A 292 5.12 10.06 -4.67
CA GLY A 292 4.57 10.54 -5.93
C GLY A 292 3.08 10.22 -6.10
N PRO A 293 2.45 10.65 -7.21
CA PRO A 293 1.03 10.44 -7.45
C PRO A 293 0.74 9.06 -8.05
N TRP A 294 1.53 8.05 -7.69
CA TRP A 294 1.58 6.75 -8.37
C TRP A 294 0.67 5.70 -7.72
N THR A 295 0.32 4.70 -8.51
CA THR A 295 -0.15 3.40 -8.03
C THR A 295 1.03 2.45 -7.79
N HIS A 296 0.75 1.24 -7.30
CA HIS A 296 1.73 0.25 -6.90
C HIS A 296 2.74 -0.13 -8.00
N GLY A 297 4.01 0.26 -7.79
CA GLY A 297 5.11 -0.02 -8.73
C GLY A 297 5.13 0.84 -10.00
N ALA A 298 4.18 1.76 -10.17
CA ALA A 298 3.97 2.53 -11.39
C ALA A 298 4.66 3.91 -11.35
N TYR A 299 5.96 3.94 -11.05
CA TYR A 299 6.70 5.20 -10.84
C TYR A 299 7.09 5.92 -12.14
N GLU A 300 7.16 5.18 -13.25
CA GLU A 300 7.63 5.64 -14.56
C GLU A 300 6.44 5.96 -15.50
N VAL A 301 5.29 6.33 -14.94
CA VAL A 301 4.13 6.82 -15.70
C VAL A 301 3.67 8.18 -15.16
N THR A 302 2.87 8.89 -15.95
CA THR A 302 2.37 10.24 -15.63
C THR A 302 0.97 10.25 -15.02
N TYR A 303 0.34 9.08 -14.85
CA TYR A 303 -1.06 8.96 -14.48
C TYR A 303 -1.29 7.87 -13.41
N SER A 304 -2.41 7.97 -12.71
CA SER A 304 -2.94 6.95 -11.80
C SER A 304 -4.45 6.86 -11.96
N GLY A 305 -4.91 5.73 -12.46
CA GLY A 305 -6.27 5.59 -12.93
C GLY A 305 -6.59 6.56 -14.06
N ASP A 306 -7.68 7.31 -13.91
CA ASP A 306 -8.14 8.26 -14.91
C ASP A 306 -7.60 9.68 -14.66
N LEU A 307 -6.60 9.83 -13.79
CA LEU A 307 -5.97 11.12 -13.46
C LEU A 307 -4.58 11.23 -14.09
N GLU A 308 -4.37 12.27 -14.89
CA GLU A 308 -3.10 12.67 -15.52
C GLU A 308 -2.43 13.80 -14.71
N PHE A 309 -1.17 13.61 -14.33
CA PHE A 309 -0.40 14.49 -13.44
C PHE A 309 0.71 15.25 -14.16
N GLY A 310 0.92 15.00 -15.45
CA GLY A 310 1.93 15.63 -16.29
C GLY A 310 3.28 14.90 -16.28
N GLN A 311 4.14 15.29 -17.23
CA GLN A 311 5.45 14.65 -17.44
C GLN A 311 6.36 14.70 -16.21
N GLU A 312 6.17 15.68 -15.33
CA GLU A 312 6.94 15.81 -14.09
C GLU A 312 6.66 14.68 -13.09
N ALA A 313 5.49 14.04 -13.14
CA ALA A 313 5.15 12.91 -12.27
C ALA A 313 5.97 11.65 -12.59
N HIS A 314 6.48 11.51 -13.81
CA HIS A 314 7.35 10.40 -14.19
C HIS A 314 8.74 10.57 -13.56
N ILE A 315 9.24 9.53 -12.90
CA ILE A 315 10.67 9.41 -12.54
C ILE A 315 11.32 8.27 -13.31
N ASN A 316 12.64 8.34 -13.55
CA ASN A 316 13.40 7.16 -13.97
C ASN A 316 13.85 6.41 -12.72
N TYR A 317 13.28 5.22 -12.52
CA TYR A 317 13.46 4.52 -11.25
C TYR A 317 14.87 3.92 -11.11
N ASN A 318 15.48 3.46 -12.20
CA ASN A 318 16.85 2.94 -12.13
C ASN A 318 17.88 4.05 -11.91
N ASP A 319 17.67 5.22 -12.50
CA ASP A 319 18.55 6.37 -12.30
C ASP A 319 18.44 6.90 -10.85
N LEU A 320 17.24 6.95 -10.28
CA LEU A 320 17.02 7.27 -8.85
C LEU A 320 17.81 6.32 -7.94
N LYS A 321 17.66 5.00 -8.16
CA LYS A 321 18.37 3.98 -7.37
C LYS A 321 19.89 4.06 -7.56
N LEU A 322 20.36 4.34 -8.78
CA LEU A 322 21.77 4.50 -9.06
C LEU A 322 22.35 5.71 -8.32
N ALA A 323 21.68 6.86 -8.38
CA ALA A 323 22.12 8.05 -7.67
C ALA A 323 22.22 7.82 -6.16
N TRP A 324 21.26 7.07 -5.60
CA TRP A 324 21.28 6.63 -4.20
C TRP A 324 22.49 5.76 -3.89
N PHE A 325 22.67 4.65 -4.59
CA PHE A 325 23.76 3.70 -4.32
C PHE A 325 25.15 4.29 -4.61
N ASP A 326 25.28 5.14 -5.64
CA ASP A 326 26.53 5.84 -5.93
C ASP A 326 26.95 6.73 -4.75
N HIS A 327 25.99 7.41 -4.13
CA HIS A 327 26.23 8.22 -2.95
C HIS A 327 26.55 7.36 -1.71
N THR A 328 25.68 6.40 -1.38
CA THR A 328 25.76 5.68 -0.09
C THR A 328 26.82 4.58 -0.07
N LEU A 329 26.90 3.77 -1.13
CA LEU A 329 27.82 2.62 -1.17
C LEU A 329 29.22 3.03 -1.66
N LYS A 330 29.32 3.96 -2.61
CA LYS A 330 30.59 4.37 -3.23
C LYS A 330 31.12 5.73 -2.78
N GLY A 331 30.30 6.56 -2.13
CA GLY A 331 30.70 7.92 -1.74
C GLY A 331 30.91 8.86 -2.94
N LEU A 332 30.34 8.55 -4.11
CA LEU A 332 30.41 9.39 -5.30
C LEU A 332 29.46 10.56 -5.16
N ARG A 333 29.83 11.69 -5.77
CA ARG A 333 28.94 12.84 -5.84
C ARG A 333 27.76 12.56 -6.77
N SER A 334 26.54 12.63 -6.25
CA SER A 334 25.30 12.41 -7.01
C SER A 334 24.27 13.52 -6.76
N GLU A 335 23.07 13.40 -7.32
CA GLU A 335 21.99 14.34 -7.02
C GLU A 335 21.49 14.27 -5.58
N VAL A 336 21.73 13.14 -4.89
CA VAL A 336 21.33 12.90 -3.49
C VAL A 336 21.93 13.93 -2.53
N ASP A 337 23.12 14.46 -2.84
CA ASP A 337 23.77 15.52 -2.07
C ASP A 337 22.90 16.78 -1.90
N ASN A 338 21.90 16.97 -2.77
CA ASN A 338 20.99 18.11 -2.74
C ASN A 338 19.54 17.72 -2.45
N TRP A 339 19.27 16.45 -2.11
CA TRP A 339 17.92 16.02 -1.76
C TRP A 339 17.53 16.58 -0.39
N SER A 340 16.29 17.02 -0.27
CA SER A 340 15.65 17.23 1.01
C SER A 340 15.34 15.87 1.67
N ALA A 341 15.12 15.88 2.99
CA ALA A 341 14.69 14.68 3.71
C ALA A 341 13.35 14.16 3.17
N VAL A 342 12.48 15.06 2.73
CA VAL A 342 11.18 14.69 2.16
C VAL A 342 11.00 15.34 0.80
N ARG A 343 10.55 14.58 -0.19
CA ARG A 343 10.12 15.07 -1.49
C ARG A 343 8.75 14.48 -1.83
N ILE A 344 7.77 15.34 -2.07
CA ILE A 344 6.39 14.93 -2.31
C ILE A 344 5.82 15.55 -3.58
N PHE A 345 5.01 14.80 -4.31
CA PHE A 345 4.20 15.34 -5.39
C PHE A 345 2.87 15.80 -4.83
N THR A 346 2.57 17.09 -4.91
CA THR A 346 1.27 17.63 -4.50
C THR A 346 0.35 17.63 -5.71
N MET A 347 -0.67 16.79 -5.66
CA MET A 347 -1.67 16.60 -6.70
C MET A 347 -2.63 17.78 -6.78
N GLY A 348 -3.40 17.87 -7.86
CA GLY A 348 -4.48 18.82 -8.03
C GLY A 348 -4.02 20.16 -8.63
N ALA A 349 -4.97 21.09 -8.71
CA ALA A 349 -4.81 22.40 -9.35
C ALA A 349 -4.39 22.36 -10.85
N GLY A 350 -4.64 21.25 -11.55
CA GLY A 350 -4.49 21.14 -13.00
C GLY A 350 -5.60 21.84 -13.80
N GLU A 351 -5.57 21.66 -15.13
CA GLU A 351 -6.48 22.33 -16.07
C GLU A 351 -7.94 21.86 -15.96
N GLY A 352 -8.18 20.66 -15.41
CA GLY A 352 -9.52 20.09 -15.30
C GLY A 352 -10.16 19.67 -16.63
N THR A 353 -9.39 19.66 -17.72
CA THR A 353 -9.80 19.14 -19.04
C THR A 353 -9.32 17.70 -19.24
N VAL A 354 -9.68 17.08 -20.35
CA VAL A 354 -9.15 15.75 -20.71
C VAL A 354 -7.85 15.79 -21.53
N ASP A 355 -7.03 14.74 -21.43
CA ASP A 355 -5.92 14.45 -22.34
C ASP A 355 -6.37 13.61 -23.55
N GLU A 356 -5.42 13.22 -24.42
CA GLU A 356 -5.70 12.38 -25.59
C GLU A 356 -6.20 10.96 -25.27
N ASN A 357 -5.94 10.49 -24.05
CA ASN A 357 -6.39 9.19 -23.52
C ASN A 357 -7.71 9.31 -22.72
N ARG A 358 -8.35 10.48 -22.74
CA ARG A 358 -9.56 10.81 -21.96
C ARG A 358 -9.36 10.80 -20.44
N ARG A 359 -8.13 10.95 -19.95
CA ARG A 359 -7.83 11.14 -18.53
C ARG A 359 -8.03 12.60 -18.14
N LEU A 360 -8.53 12.84 -16.93
CA LEU A 360 -8.63 14.16 -16.33
C LEU A 360 -7.22 14.69 -16.05
N LYS A 361 -6.87 15.85 -16.61
CA LYS A 361 -5.65 16.59 -16.27
C LYS A 361 -5.76 17.18 -14.87
N HIS A 362 -5.57 16.32 -13.88
CA HIS A 362 -5.62 16.64 -12.46
C HIS A 362 -4.43 17.50 -12.03
N GLY A 363 -3.26 17.27 -12.66
CA GLY A 363 -2.06 18.08 -12.47
C GLY A 363 -1.40 17.92 -11.10
N GLY A 364 -0.42 18.77 -10.84
CA GLY A 364 0.31 18.82 -9.58
C GLY A 364 1.73 19.33 -9.75
N ARG A 365 2.52 19.29 -8.67
CA ARG A 365 3.91 19.75 -8.65
C ARG A 365 4.74 19.05 -7.57
N TRP A 366 6.05 18.90 -7.79
CA TRP A 366 6.97 18.47 -6.74
C TRP A 366 7.23 19.56 -5.70
N ARG A 367 7.34 19.14 -4.43
CA ARG A 367 7.79 19.96 -3.30
C ARG A 367 8.93 19.25 -2.56
N ASN A 368 9.87 20.04 -2.06
CA ASN A 368 10.98 19.59 -1.22
C ASN A 368 10.76 20.12 0.19
N GLU A 369 10.78 19.23 1.18
CA GLU A 369 10.34 19.50 2.55
C GLU A 369 11.36 18.95 3.56
N ALA A 370 11.43 19.60 4.73
CA ALA A 370 12.40 19.24 5.77
C ALA A 370 11.97 18.00 6.59
N GLY A 371 10.68 17.70 6.64
CA GLY A 371 10.11 16.62 7.45
C GLY A 371 8.72 16.21 6.99
N TRP A 372 8.24 15.09 7.52
CA TRP A 372 6.89 14.57 7.33
C TRP A 372 6.34 14.10 8.68
N PRO A 373 5.10 14.49 9.06
CA PRO A 373 4.24 15.49 8.43
C PRO A 373 4.91 16.88 8.33
N LEU A 374 4.34 17.80 7.54
CA LEU A 374 4.94 19.13 7.36
C LEU A 374 4.79 19.97 8.63
N ASP A 375 5.84 20.65 9.07
CA ASP A 375 5.81 21.52 10.27
C ASP A 375 4.80 22.67 10.15
N SER A 376 4.50 23.11 8.92
CA SER A 376 3.51 24.14 8.63
C SER A 376 2.06 23.68 8.72
N THR A 377 1.81 22.38 8.91
CA THR A 377 0.47 21.79 8.86
C THR A 377 -0.41 22.33 9.98
N ILE A 378 -1.61 22.78 9.62
CA ILE A 378 -2.66 23.17 10.56
C ILE A 378 -3.73 22.08 10.57
N PRO A 379 -3.75 21.18 11.59
CA PRO A 379 -4.82 20.20 11.72
C PRO A 379 -6.15 20.95 11.91
N THR A 380 -7.07 20.75 10.97
CA THR A 380 -8.35 21.46 10.95
C THR A 380 -9.48 20.46 10.94
N SER A 381 -10.32 20.49 11.98
CA SER A 381 -11.53 19.67 12.06
C SER A 381 -12.60 20.21 11.11
N PHE A 382 -13.16 19.34 10.30
CA PHE A 382 -14.33 19.60 9.47
C PHE A 382 -15.48 18.74 9.98
N HIS A 383 -16.45 19.38 10.63
CA HIS A 383 -17.60 18.74 11.26
C HIS A 383 -18.71 18.45 10.26
N LEU A 384 -19.31 17.27 10.40
CA LEU A 384 -20.50 16.85 9.66
C LEU A 384 -21.71 17.66 10.15
N ARG A 385 -22.63 17.99 9.24
CA ARG A 385 -23.80 18.86 9.52
C ARG A 385 -25.07 18.30 8.91
N ASP A 386 -26.18 18.68 9.54
CA ASP A 386 -27.52 18.61 8.96
C ASP A 386 -27.55 19.15 7.52
N GLY A 387 -28.33 18.51 6.66
CA GLY A 387 -28.40 18.80 5.22
C GLY A 387 -27.17 18.38 4.41
N GLY A 388 -26.23 17.60 4.97
CA GLY A 388 -25.04 17.11 4.27
C GLY A 388 -23.91 18.15 4.16
N GLY A 389 -23.84 19.09 5.11
CA GLY A 389 -22.77 20.08 5.17
C GLY A 389 -21.48 19.54 5.81
N LEU A 390 -20.34 20.07 5.40
CA LEU A 390 -19.03 19.84 6.00
C LEU A 390 -18.33 21.18 6.25
N THR A 391 -18.08 21.54 7.51
CA THR A 391 -17.63 22.90 7.89
C THR A 391 -16.62 22.87 9.02
N SER A 392 -15.72 23.86 9.10
CA SER A 392 -14.75 23.96 10.20
C SER A 392 -15.29 24.55 11.50
N ASP A 393 -16.50 25.11 11.50
CA ASP A 393 -17.13 25.58 12.73
C ASP A 393 -17.51 24.38 13.62
N GLU A 394 -17.58 24.57 14.93
CA GLU A 394 -18.09 23.54 15.86
C GLU A 394 -19.61 23.34 15.72
N PRO A 395 -20.12 22.11 15.93
CA PRO A 395 -21.55 21.84 15.89
C PRO A 395 -22.31 22.56 17.01
N GLY A 396 -23.25 23.42 16.61
CA GLY A 396 -24.26 24.00 17.50
C GLY A 396 -25.53 23.17 17.53
N PHE A 397 -26.67 23.81 17.81
CA PHE A 397 -27.98 23.18 17.62
C PHE A 397 -28.21 22.81 16.14
N GLN A 398 -28.71 21.61 15.88
CA GLN A 398 -29.06 21.11 14.54
C GLN A 398 -30.49 20.56 14.57
N ASP A 399 -31.30 20.85 13.54
CA ASP A 399 -32.69 20.40 13.45
C ASP A 399 -32.76 18.87 13.31
N HIS A 400 -31.83 18.30 12.51
CA HIS A 400 -31.56 16.87 12.46
C HIS A 400 -30.14 16.58 13.00
N PRO A 401 -30.00 16.06 14.23
CA PRO A 401 -28.69 15.81 14.85
C PRO A 401 -27.99 14.54 14.35
N GLU A 402 -28.63 13.76 13.48
CA GLU A 402 -28.15 12.48 12.98
C GLU A 402 -28.66 12.20 11.55
N THR A 403 -27.90 11.40 10.81
CA THR A 403 -28.27 10.89 9.48
C THR A 403 -28.16 9.37 9.48
N SER A 404 -29.20 8.67 9.02
CA SER A 404 -29.22 7.20 9.00
C SER A 404 -29.28 6.62 7.59
N PHE A 405 -28.71 5.42 7.44
CA PHE A 405 -28.83 4.60 6.24
C PHE A 405 -29.03 3.12 6.59
N ILE A 406 -29.49 2.32 5.63
CA ILE A 406 -29.63 0.87 5.79
C ILE A 406 -28.48 0.19 5.05
N PHE A 407 -27.68 -0.57 5.77
CA PHE A 407 -26.64 -1.41 5.18
C PHE A 407 -27.15 -2.84 5.02
N ASP A 408 -27.20 -3.30 3.77
CA ASP A 408 -27.44 -4.69 3.41
C ASP A 408 -26.13 -5.34 2.95
N PRO A 409 -25.55 -6.29 3.71
CA PRO A 409 -24.35 -7.02 3.33
C PRO A 409 -24.44 -7.74 1.97
N LEU A 410 -25.65 -8.05 1.48
CA LEU A 410 -25.85 -8.68 0.17
C LEU A 410 -25.89 -7.67 -1.00
N SER A 411 -25.77 -6.37 -0.71
CA SER A 411 -25.67 -5.32 -1.71
C SER A 411 -24.61 -4.28 -1.31
N PRO A 412 -23.34 -4.68 -1.12
CA PRO A 412 -22.30 -3.77 -0.66
C PRO A 412 -22.04 -2.65 -1.67
N VAL A 413 -21.43 -1.56 -1.20
CA VAL A 413 -20.93 -0.46 -2.02
C VAL A 413 -19.68 -0.95 -2.75
N PRO A 414 -19.63 -0.83 -4.09
CA PRO A 414 -18.49 -1.31 -4.85
C PRO A 414 -17.25 -0.44 -4.66
N THR A 415 -16.08 -1.08 -4.72
CA THR A 415 -14.79 -0.42 -4.81
C THR A 415 -14.60 0.18 -6.19
N ILE A 416 -14.30 1.47 -6.22
CA ILE A 416 -13.93 2.21 -7.43
C ILE A 416 -12.64 2.96 -7.13
N GLY A 417 -11.50 2.37 -7.52
CA GLY A 417 -10.18 2.93 -7.26
C GLY A 417 -9.73 2.91 -5.81
N GLY A 418 -8.74 3.75 -5.54
CA GLY A 418 -8.11 3.93 -4.25
C GLY A 418 -6.70 3.34 -4.19
N GLY A 419 -6.17 3.26 -2.97
CA GLY A 419 -4.87 2.67 -2.67
C GLY A 419 -4.92 1.14 -2.73
N ILE A 420 -4.77 0.58 -3.92
CA ILE A 420 -4.89 -0.87 -4.16
C ILE A 420 -3.59 -1.41 -4.76
N SER A 421 -3.18 -2.61 -4.33
CA SER A 421 -2.14 -3.42 -4.97
C SER A 421 -2.64 -4.86 -5.09
N ALA A 422 -1.99 -5.70 -5.89
CA ALA A 422 -2.30 -7.14 -6.01
C ALA A 422 -3.79 -7.51 -6.21
N GLY A 423 -4.63 -6.57 -6.68
CA GLY A 423 -6.07 -6.73 -6.82
C GLY A 423 -6.51 -7.22 -8.20
N ASN A 424 -5.59 -7.27 -9.16
CA ASN A 424 -5.87 -7.77 -10.51
C ASN A 424 -6.23 -9.28 -10.49
N PRO A 425 -7.20 -9.72 -11.31
CA PRO A 425 -7.90 -8.96 -12.35
C PRO A 425 -9.19 -8.25 -11.89
N ILE A 426 -9.46 -8.14 -10.59
CA ILE A 426 -10.77 -7.73 -10.06
C ILE A 426 -10.84 -6.24 -9.71
N MET A 427 -9.74 -5.66 -9.21
CA MET A 427 -9.71 -4.30 -8.67
C MET A 427 -8.68 -3.44 -9.41
N GLU A 428 -9.10 -2.26 -9.84
CA GLU A 428 -8.22 -1.26 -10.44
C GLU A 428 -7.76 -0.22 -9.39
N PRO A 429 -6.46 0.06 -9.25
CA PRO A 429 -5.95 1.13 -8.39
C PRO A 429 -6.04 2.50 -9.06
N GLY A 430 -5.97 3.58 -8.28
CA GLY A 430 -5.90 4.96 -8.79
C GLY A 430 -7.10 5.83 -8.47
N GLY A 431 -7.12 7.03 -9.06
CA GLY A 431 -8.21 7.99 -8.94
C GLY A 431 -9.21 7.83 -10.09
N TYR A 432 -10.50 7.79 -9.74
CA TYR A 432 -11.61 7.62 -10.68
C TYR A 432 -12.82 8.45 -10.24
N ASP A 433 -13.66 8.80 -11.22
CA ASP A 433 -15.02 9.26 -10.94
C ASP A 433 -15.75 8.14 -10.17
N GLN A 434 -16.35 8.47 -9.03
CA GLN A 434 -17.07 7.52 -8.18
C GLN A 434 -18.45 7.21 -8.77
N ARG A 435 -18.44 6.67 -9.99
CA ARG A 435 -19.58 6.25 -10.79
C ARG A 435 -19.41 4.79 -11.16
N GLY A 436 -20.43 3.98 -10.88
CA GLY A 436 -20.39 2.56 -11.19
C GLY A 436 -20.16 2.31 -12.68
N ASP A 437 -19.41 1.25 -12.99
CA ASP A 437 -19.27 0.71 -14.34
C ASP A 437 -19.17 -0.81 -14.23
N PRO A 438 -20.26 -1.56 -14.48
CA PRO A 438 -20.26 -3.01 -14.38
C PRO A 438 -19.27 -3.71 -15.32
N SER A 439 -18.75 -3.02 -16.34
CA SER A 439 -17.74 -3.57 -17.26
C SER A 439 -16.31 -3.42 -16.76
N ARG A 440 -16.09 -2.56 -15.75
CA ARG A 440 -14.77 -2.17 -15.27
C ARG A 440 -14.57 -2.46 -13.78
N PHE A 441 -15.52 -2.08 -12.95
CA PHE A 441 -15.43 -2.18 -11.49
C PHE A 441 -16.33 -3.30 -10.98
N PHE A 442 -15.71 -4.39 -10.53
CA PHE A 442 -16.42 -5.53 -9.95
C PHE A 442 -17.33 -5.08 -8.79
N GLY A 443 -18.56 -5.62 -8.76
CA GLY A 443 -19.61 -5.20 -7.82
C GLY A 443 -20.47 -4.01 -8.23
N SER A 444 -20.05 -3.25 -9.25
CA SER A 444 -20.90 -2.19 -9.78
C SER A 444 -22.13 -2.76 -10.49
N LYS A 445 -23.31 -2.26 -10.15
CA LYS A 445 -24.59 -2.72 -10.72
C LYS A 445 -25.14 -1.82 -11.82
N ASN A 446 -24.75 -0.55 -11.87
CA ASN A 446 -25.26 0.45 -12.80
C ASN A 446 -24.25 1.60 -13.00
N GLY A 447 -24.59 2.54 -13.89
CA GLY A 447 -23.79 3.71 -14.28
C GLY A 447 -23.98 4.97 -13.42
N LEU A 448 -24.57 4.86 -12.22
CA LEU A 448 -24.88 6.01 -11.37
C LEU A 448 -23.72 6.31 -10.42
N ARG A 449 -23.67 7.55 -9.91
CA ARG A 449 -22.74 7.95 -8.86
C ARG A 449 -22.99 7.16 -7.58
N LEU A 450 -21.94 6.82 -6.85
CA LEU A 450 -22.10 6.14 -5.56
C LEU A 450 -22.88 7.00 -4.55
N SER A 451 -22.80 8.32 -4.66
CA SER A 451 -23.55 9.27 -3.82
C SER A 451 -25.07 9.23 -3.98
N VAL A 452 -25.62 8.53 -4.99
CA VAL A 452 -27.09 8.35 -5.11
C VAL A 452 -27.58 7.07 -4.47
N ARG A 453 -26.68 6.23 -3.95
CA ARG A 453 -27.07 5.03 -3.22
C ARG A 453 -27.59 5.42 -1.84
N ASP A 454 -28.67 4.77 -1.41
CA ASP A 454 -29.28 5.02 -0.10
C ASP A 454 -28.40 4.60 1.09
N ASP A 455 -27.35 3.81 0.84
CA ASP A 455 -26.36 3.35 1.82
C ASP A 455 -25.01 4.08 1.75
N VAL A 456 -24.97 5.25 1.10
CA VAL A 456 -23.83 6.17 1.08
C VAL A 456 -24.32 7.55 1.51
N VAL A 457 -23.95 8.00 2.71
CA VAL A 457 -24.27 9.35 3.19
C VAL A 457 -23.11 10.29 2.89
N THR A 458 -23.42 11.50 2.44
CA THR A 458 -22.42 12.43 1.92
C THR A 458 -22.44 13.76 2.66
N PHE A 459 -21.25 14.28 2.97
CA PHE A 459 -21.06 15.57 3.63
C PHE A 459 -20.03 16.37 2.84
N GLN A 460 -20.35 17.61 2.48
CA GLN A 460 -19.46 18.40 1.63
C GLN A 460 -19.39 19.87 2.02
N THR A 461 -18.25 20.48 1.73
CA THR A 461 -18.06 21.92 1.91
C THR A 461 -18.96 22.69 0.94
N PRO A 462 -19.23 23.99 1.20
CA PRO A 462 -19.55 24.94 0.14
C PRO A 462 -18.51 24.90 -0.98
N LEU A 463 -18.82 25.53 -2.12
CA LEU A 463 -17.80 25.74 -3.16
C LEU A 463 -16.62 26.49 -2.54
N LEU A 464 -15.41 25.97 -2.73
CA LEU A 464 -14.21 26.56 -2.16
C LEU A 464 -13.95 27.94 -2.78
N GLU A 465 -13.81 28.97 -1.95
CA GLU A 465 -13.56 30.34 -2.43
C GLU A 465 -12.11 30.57 -2.89
N LYS A 466 -11.20 29.71 -2.41
CA LYS A 466 -9.78 29.66 -2.73
C LYS A 466 -9.32 28.20 -2.77
N ASN A 467 -8.13 27.96 -3.32
CA ASN A 467 -7.51 26.64 -3.25
C ASN A 467 -7.29 26.23 -1.78
N VAL A 468 -7.54 24.96 -1.47
CA VAL A 468 -7.28 24.36 -0.17
C VAL A 468 -6.34 23.18 -0.38
N GLU A 469 -5.14 23.28 0.19
CA GLU A 469 -4.15 22.21 0.12
C GLU A 469 -4.24 21.34 1.38
N VAL A 470 -4.43 20.04 1.17
CA VAL A 470 -4.48 19.00 2.20
C VAL A 470 -3.27 18.10 2.00
N THR A 471 -2.30 18.19 2.91
CA THR A 471 -1.03 17.46 2.81
C THR A 471 -0.64 16.89 4.17
N GLY A 472 -0.76 15.58 4.34
CA GLY A 472 -0.47 14.91 5.60
C GLY A 472 -1.31 13.66 5.84
N PRO A 473 -1.16 13.04 7.02
CA PRO A 473 -2.10 12.05 7.55
C PRO A 473 -3.49 12.68 7.78
N ILE A 474 -4.54 11.89 7.56
CA ILE A 474 -5.94 12.27 7.77
C ILE A 474 -6.54 11.32 8.81
N GLU A 475 -7.32 11.87 9.74
CA GLU A 475 -7.96 11.11 10.81
C GLU A 475 -9.46 11.38 10.83
N MET A 476 -10.25 10.33 11.03
CA MET A 476 -11.70 10.40 11.17
C MET A 476 -12.07 10.19 12.64
N HIS A 477 -12.92 11.09 13.17
CA HIS A 477 -13.63 10.94 14.44
C HIS A 477 -15.12 10.80 14.13
N LEU A 478 -15.59 9.56 14.00
CA LEU A 478 -16.97 9.27 13.64
C LEU A 478 -17.77 8.83 14.87
N TRP A 479 -18.75 9.60 15.27
CA TRP A 479 -19.78 9.15 16.19
C TRP A 479 -20.88 8.42 15.43
N ALA A 480 -21.06 7.12 15.70
CA ALA A 480 -22.06 6.32 15.03
C ALA A 480 -22.70 5.27 15.96
N SER A 481 -23.91 4.85 15.61
CA SER A 481 -24.59 3.70 16.22
C SER A 481 -25.12 2.75 15.14
N SER A 482 -25.40 1.50 15.54
CA SER A 482 -25.90 0.47 14.65
C SER A 482 -27.00 -0.35 15.32
N SER A 483 -28.02 -0.76 14.56
CA SER A 483 -29.00 -1.76 15.00
C SER A 483 -28.43 -3.20 15.00
N ALA A 484 -27.11 -3.33 14.86
CA ALA A 484 -26.36 -4.57 14.91
C ALA A 484 -25.24 -4.48 15.95
N VAL A 485 -24.79 -5.64 16.42
CA VAL A 485 -23.72 -5.76 17.43
C VAL A 485 -22.32 -5.65 16.84
N ASP A 486 -22.20 -5.63 15.52
CA ASP A 486 -20.98 -5.36 14.77
C ASP A 486 -21.35 -4.81 13.39
N THR A 487 -20.47 -4.03 12.79
CA THR A 487 -20.57 -3.53 11.41
C THR A 487 -19.22 -2.91 11.02
N ASP A 488 -19.10 -2.41 9.81
CA ASP A 488 -17.95 -1.60 9.42
C ASP A 488 -18.40 -0.16 9.11
N PHE A 489 -17.49 0.82 9.21
CA PHE A 489 -17.71 2.19 8.76
C PHE A 489 -16.57 2.64 7.85
N THR A 490 -16.90 3.14 6.67
CA THR A 490 -15.95 3.70 5.71
C THR A 490 -15.92 5.21 5.78
N ALA A 491 -14.77 5.79 5.42
CA ALA A 491 -14.62 7.21 5.16
C ALA A 491 -13.82 7.40 3.87
N LYS A 492 -14.41 8.09 2.89
CA LYS A 492 -13.77 8.39 1.60
C LYS A 492 -13.76 9.89 1.38
N VAL A 493 -12.57 10.45 1.13
CA VAL A 493 -12.39 11.87 0.81
C VAL A 493 -12.33 12.02 -0.71
N LEU A 494 -13.13 12.95 -1.23
CA LEU A 494 -13.25 13.22 -2.65
C LEU A 494 -13.04 14.69 -2.99
N ASP A 495 -12.45 14.93 -4.16
CA ASP A 495 -12.43 16.22 -4.84
C ASP A 495 -13.61 16.28 -5.83
N VAL A 496 -14.60 17.13 -5.53
CA VAL A 496 -15.80 17.28 -6.37
C VAL A 496 -15.59 18.40 -7.36
N TYR A 497 -15.42 18.02 -8.63
CA TYR A 497 -15.23 18.94 -9.75
C TYR A 497 -16.59 19.52 -10.17
N PRO A 498 -16.68 20.84 -10.40
CA PRO A 498 -17.89 21.43 -10.95
C PRO A 498 -18.12 20.96 -12.40
N PRO A 499 -19.35 21.08 -12.92
CA PRO A 499 -19.64 20.90 -14.34
C PRO A 499 -18.68 21.66 -15.26
N SER A 500 -18.20 20.98 -16.30
CA SER A 500 -17.32 21.54 -17.33
C SER A 500 -17.78 21.11 -18.75
N PRO A 501 -17.24 21.68 -19.83
CA PRO A 501 -17.55 21.21 -21.18
C PRO A 501 -17.21 19.73 -21.43
N ASP A 502 -16.12 19.23 -20.85
CA ASP A 502 -15.70 17.83 -20.95
C ASP A 502 -16.52 16.93 -20.02
N PHE A 503 -16.98 17.46 -18.88
CA PHE A 503 -17.74 16.75 -17.85
C PHE A 503 -19.00 17.54 -17.44
N PRO A 504 -20.09 17.50 -18.22
CA PRO A 504 -21.28 18.33 -17.99
C PRO A 504 -22.00 18.10 -16.66
N GLU A 505 -21.80 16.94 -16.02
CA GLU A 505 -22.37 16.62 -14.71
C GLU A 505 -21.40 16.95 -13.55
N GLY A 506 -20.15 17.33 -13.84
CA GLY A 506 -19.04 17.34 -12.89
C GLY A 506 -18.47 15.94 -12.65
N LEU A 507 -17.49 15.83 -11.75
CA LEU A 507 -16.83 14.56 -11.37
C LEU A 507 -16.68 14.46 -9.86
N ASP A 508 -16.72 13.23 -9.35
CA ASP A 508 -16.49 12.88 -7.96
C ASP A 508 -15.20 12.07 -7.86
N ILE A 509 -14.05 12.71 -7.73
CA ILE A 509 -12.76 12.01 -7.78
C ILE A 509 -12.33 11.57 -6.38
N ASN A 510 -12.10 10.27 -6.17
CA ASN A 510 -11.53 9.78 -4.91
C ASN A 510 -10.07 10.25 -4.74
N ILE A 511 -9.77 10.78 -3.56
CA ILE A 511 -8.42 11.18 -3.17
C ILE A 511 -7.80 10.15 -2.23
N THR A 512 -8.55 9.71 -1.23
CA THR A 512 -8.12 8.68 -0.27
C THR A 512 -9.33 8.09 0.47
N ASP A 513 -9.17 6.91 1.04
CA ASP A 513 -10.21 6.21 1.78
C ASP A 513 -9.65 5.29 2.87
N SER A 514 -10.52 4.95 3.82
CA SER A 514 -10.26 3.98 4.87
C SER A 514 -11.56 3.39 5.40
N ILE A 515 -11.42 2.41 6.27
CA ILE A 515 -12.49 1.67 6.90
C ILE A 515 -12.08 1.30 8.32
N ILE A 516 -13.04 1.14 9.22
CA ILE A 516 -12.87 0.54 10.55
C ILE A 516 -13.94 -0.51 10.80
N ARG A 517 -13.54 -1.62 11.43
CA ARG A 517 -14.47 -2.66 11.90
C ARG A 517 -14.87 -2.39 13.34
N ALA A 518 -16.17 -2.34 13.61
CA ALA A 518 -16.70 -1.80 14.86
C ALA A 518 -16.28 -2.59 16.10
N ARG A 519 -16.11 -3.91 15.99
CA ARG A 519 -15.57 -4.73 17.09
C ARG A 519 -14.14 -4.36 17.54
N TYR A 520 -13.45 -3.49 16.80
CA TYR A 520 -12.10 -3.03 17.10
C TYR A 520 -12.02 -1.52 17.45
N ARG A 521 -13.16 -0.87 17.72
CA ARG A 521 -13.24 0.56 18.06
C ARG A 521 -12.37 0.98 19.26
N ASN A 522 -12.18 0.08 20.23
CA ASN A 522 -11.41 0.32 21.45
C ASN A 522 -9.98 -0.23 21.39
N GLY A 523 -9.52 -0.69 20.22
CA GLY A 523 -8.23 -1.31 20.02
C GLY A 523 -8.31 -2.67 19.35
N PHE A 524 -7.15 -3.19 18.95
CA PHE A 524 -7.02 -4.35 18.08
C PHE A 524 -6.66 -5.65 18.81
N GLN A 525 -6.27 -5.58 20.08
CA GLN A 525 -5.77 -6.72 20.84
C GLN A 525 -6.85 -7.76 21.13
N ARG A 526 -8.12 -7.31 21.18
CA ARG A 526 -9.27 -8.17 21.41
C ARG A 526 -10.52 -7.53 20.82
N SER A 527 -11.31 -8.31 20.11
CA SER A 527 -12.63 -7.87 19.66
C SER A 527 -13.64 -7.66 20.80
N GLU A 528 -14.43 -6.59 20.71
CA GLU A 528 -15.50 -6.22 21.63
C GLU A 528 -16.75 -5.85 20.83
N LEU A 529 -17.85 -6.59 20.98
CA LEU A 529 -19.10 -6.26 20.27
C LEU A 529 -19.71 -4.94 20.77
N MET A 530 -20.51 -4.30 19.92
CA MET A 530 -21.32 -3.14 20.27
C MET A 530 -22.63 -3.58 20.95
N THR A 531 -23.20 -2.68 21.75
CA THR A 531 -24.63 -2.71 22.10
C THR A 531 -25.42 -2.12 20.94
N GLU A 532 -26.53 -2.74 20.56
CA GLU A 532 -27.42 -2.20 19.52
C GLU A 532 -27.91 -0.80 19.92
N ASP A 533 -27.93 0.11 18.93
CA ASP A 533 -28.38 1.50 18.98
C ASP A 533 -27.59 2.42 19.96
N GLU A 534 -26.56 1.93 20.64
CA GLU A 534 -25.64 2.74 21.43
C GLU A 534 -24.67 3.50 20.51
N ALA A 535 -24.45 4.79 20.80
CA ALA A 535 -23.51 5.63 20.06
C ALA A 535 -22.09 5.42 20.58
N TYR A 536 -21.16 5.18 19.66
CA TYR A 536 -19.72 5.06 19.93
C TYR A 536 -18.95 6.04 19.07
N GLU A 537 -17.79 6.48 19.56
CA GLU A 537 -16.79 7.13 18.75
C GLU A 537 -15.88 6.10 18.09
N PHE A 538 -15.69 6.22 16.78
CA PHE A 538 -14.75 5.45 15.99
C PHE A 538 -13.65 6.39 15.50
N VAL A 539 -12.43 6.17 15.98
CA VAL A 539 -11.25 6.95 15.60
C VAL A 539 -10.34 6.09 14.72
N PHE A 540 -10.10 6.53 13.49
CA PHE A 540 -9.26 5.79 12.54
C PHE A 540 -8.60 6.68 11.50
N GLN A 541 -7.41 6.28 11.06
CA GLN A 541 -6.65 7.00 10.07
C GLN A 541 -7.00 6.57 8.64
N LEU A 542 -7.02 7.55 7.74
CA LEU A 542 -7.04 7.35 6.30
C LEU A 542 -5.62 7.27 5.74
N TYR A 543 -5.48 6.78 4.51
CA TYR A 543 -4.18 6.87 3.84
C TYR A 543 -3.81 8.34 3.65
N PRO A 544 -2.54 8.70 3.90
CA PRO A 544 -2.07 10.07 3.75
C PRO A 544 -2.16 10.51 2.29
N THR A 545 -2.25 11.81 2.07
CA THR A 545 -2.29 12.39 0.73
C THR A 545 -1.57 13.74 0.68
N SER A 546 -1.35 14.23 -0.53
CA SER A 546 -1.00 15.62 -0.81
C SER A 546 -1.81 16.09 -2.02
N ASN A 547 -2.89 16.84 -1.79
CA ASN A 547 -3.79 17.31 -2.85
C ASN A 547 -4.22 18.76 -2.65
N VAL A 548 -4.28 19.52 -3.74
CA VAL A 548 -4.90 20.84 -3.79
C VAL A 548 -6.32 20.71 -4.36
N PHE A 549 -7.30 20.92 -3.48
CA PHE A 549 -8.69 21.11 -3.89
C PHE A 549 -8.84 22.53 -4.46
N ALA A 550 -9.15 22.62 -5.75
CA ALA A 550 -9.13 23.90 -6.43
C ALA A 550 -10.31 24.80 -6.02
N LYS A 551 -10.14 26.10 -6.16
CA LYS A 551 -11.23 27.07 -6.07
C LYS A 551 -12.40 26.64 -6.97
N GLY A 552 -13.60 26.66 -6.43
CA GLY A 552 -14.82 26.23 -7.10
C GLY A 552 -15.09 24.72 -7.03
N HIS A 553 -14.18 23.92 -6.48
CA HIS A 553 -14.45 22.52 -6.14
C HIS A 553 -15.11 22.42 -4.76
N ARG A 554 -15.35 21.21 -4.29
CA ARG A 554 -15.71 20.90 -2.90
C ARG A 554 -14.83 19.79 -2.36
N ILE A 555 -14.57 19.83 -1.07
CA ILE A 555 -14.10 18.66 -0.33
C ILE A 555 -15.36 17.90 0.09
N ARG A 556 -15.47 16.63 -0.28
CA ARG A 556 -16.57 15.75 0.11
C ARG A 556 -16.06 14.57 0.92
N LEU A 557 -16.83 14.18 1.92
CA LEU A 557 -16.67 12.99 2.73
C LEU A 557 -17.88 12.09 2.51
N ASP A 558 -17.64 10.91 1.96
CA ASP A 558 -18.66 9.85 1.83
C ASP A 558 -18.45 8.83 2.96
N ILE A 559 -19.52 8.51 3.69
CA ILE A 559 -19.57 7.48 4.75
C ILE A 559 -20.52 6.37 4.32
N SER A 560 -20.09 5.11 4.50
CA SER A 560 -20.90 3.92 4.28
C SER A 560 -20.45 2.81 5.24
N SER A 561 -20.94 1.58 5.05
CA SER A 561 -20.55 0.39 5.80
C SER A 561 -19.89 -0.69 4.93
N SER A 562 -19.49 -0.35 3.71
CA SER A 562 -18.72 -1.25 2.85
C SER A 562 -17.92 -0.51 1.77
N ASN A 563 -16.89 -1.17 1.26
CA ASN A 563 -16.11 -0.80 0.08
C ASN A 563 -15.53 -2.10 -0.50
N TRP A 564 -16.36 -2.85 -1.20
CA TRP A 564 -16.11 -4.22 -1.65
C TRP A 564 -15.84 -4.27 -3.16
N PRO A 565 -14.86 -5.05 -3.67
CA PRO A 565 -14.17 -6.15 -3.00
C PRO A 565 -12.83 -5.78 -2.38
N ARG A 566 -12.46 -4.50 -2.24
CA ARG A 566 -11.20 -4.16 -1.54
C ARG A 566 -11.18 -4.77 -0.14
N PHE A 567 -12.26 -4.60 0.59
CA PHE A 567 -12.45 -5.11 1.93
C PHE A 567 -13.47 -6.26 1.99
N ASP A 568 -13.34 -7.16 2.97
CA ASP A 568 -14.39 -8.13 3.28
C ASP A 568 -15.65 -7.44 3.81
N VAL A 569 -16.82 -8.01 3.51
CA VAL A 569 -18.10 -7.45 3.93
C VAL A 569 -18.38 -7.87 5.37
N ASN A 570 -18.72 -6.92 6.25
CA ASN A 570 -19.21 -7.26 7.58
C ASN A 570 -20.62 -7.85 7.51
N HIS A 571 -20.84 -8.96 8.19
CA HIS A 571 -22.10 -9.69 8.19
C HIS A 571 -23.16 -9.08 9.14
N ASN A 572 -22.77 -8.12 9.97
CA ASN A 572 -23.55 -7.46 11.01
C ASN A 572 -24.07 -8.36 12.15
N THR A 573 -23.47 -9.54 12.33
CA THR A 573 -23.92 -10.54 13.31
C THR A 573 -23.05 -10.60 14.57
N GLY A 574 -21.83 -10.06 14.53
CA GLY A 574 -20.82 -10.30 15.56
C GLY A 574 -20.21 -11.71 15.52
N GLY A 575 -20.53 -12.51 14.50
CA GLY A 575 -20.01 -13.87 14.33
C GLY A 575 -18.49 -13.93 14.12
N SER A 576 -17.94 -15.13 14.17
CA SER A 576 -16.50 -15.38 13.95
C SER A 576 -16.07 -14.97 12.54
N LEU A 577 -15.00 -14.17 12.45
CA LEU A 577 -14.44 -13.72 11.18
C LEU A 577 -13.94 -14.91 10.34
N GLY A 578 -14.19 -14.85 9.04
CA GLY A 578 -13.79 -15.93 8.12
C GLY A 578 -14.57 -17.24 8.27
N ILE A 579 -15.63 -17.28 9.09
CA ILE A 579 -16.39 -18.51 9.39
C ILE A 579 -17.90 -18.28 9.29
N ASP A 580 -18.42 -17.19 9.89
CA ASP A 580 -19.85 -16.91 9.85
C ASP A 580 -20.32 -16.71 8.40
N ARG A 581 -21.53 -17.14 8.10
CA ARG A 581 -22.19 -17.05 6.78
C ARG A 581 -23.63 -16.53 6.88
N THR A 582 -24.02 -16.08 8.06
CA THR A 582 -25.32 -15.46 8.30
C THR A 582 -25.18 -13.97 8.10
N TYR A 583 -26.10 -13.35 7.35
CA TYR A 583 -26.09 -11.91 7.10
C TYR A 583 -27.31 -11.25 7.74
N LYS A 584 -27.11 -10.08 8.36
CA LYS A 584 -28.18 -9.25 8.92
C LYS A 584 -28.13 -7.87 8.25
N THR A 585 -29.25 -7.41 7.71
CA THR A 585 -29.40 -6.00 7.33
C THR A 585 -29.45 -5.15 8.61
N ALA A 586 -28.72 -4.03 8.64
CA ALA A 586 -28.64 -3.18 9.82
C ALA A 586 -28.84 -1.71 9.48
N LYS A 587 -29.53 -0.98 10.36
CA LYS A 587 -29.62 0.48 10.31
C LYS A 587 -28.36 1.06 10.94
N GLN A 588 -27.70 1.92 10.20
CA GLN A 588 -26.54 2.69 10.65
C GLN A 588 -26.97 4.13 10.87
N THR A 589 -26.46 4.76 11.92
CA THR A 589 -26.77 6.16 12.24
C THR A 589 -25.47 6.90 12.51
N VAL A 590 -25.20 7.94 11.71
CA VAL A 590 -24.08 8.87 11.90
C VAL A 590 -24.58 10.06 12.70
N HIS A 591 -24.01 10.25 13.88
CA HIS A 591 -24.35 11.35 14.79
C HIS A 591 -23.48 12.56 14.48
N HIS A 592 -24.08 13.74 14.46
CA HIS A 592 -23.36 14.99 14.17
C HIS A 592 -23.90 16.16 15.02
N SER A 593 -24.36 15.87 16.23
CA SER A 593 -24.82 16.86 17.20
C SER A 593 -23.65 17.54 17.93
N ALA A 594 -23.94 18.50 18.80
CA ALA A 594 -22.93 19.10 19.69
C ALA A 594 -22.34 18.08 20.69
N ASP A 595 -23.14 17.11 21.15
CA ASP A 595 -22.72 16.06 22.08
C ASP A 595 -21.95 14.93 21.37
N TYR A 596 -22.21 14.74 20.07
CA TYR A 596 -21.59 13.72 19.21
C TYR A 596 -21.02 14.36 17.94
N PRO A 597 -19.93 15.13 18.06
CA PRO A 597 -19.45 16.00 16.99
C PRO A 597 -18.61 15.26 15.97
N SER A 598 -19.21 14.37 15.14
CA SER A 598 -18.47 13.70 14.06
C SER A 598 -17.72 14.69 13.19
N HIS A 599 -16.45 14.41 12.92
CA HIS A 599 -15.59 15.25 12.10
C HIS A 599 -14.43 14.49 11.48
N ILE A 600 -13.90 15.06 10.40
CA ILE A 600 -12.64 14.64 9.80
C ILE A 600 -11.57 15.71 10.07
N VAL A 601 -10.39 15.29 10.51
CA VAL A 601 -9.24 16.19 10.71
C VAL A 601 -8.42 16.20 9.44
N LEU A 602 -8.42 17.35 8.76
CA LEU A 602 -7.65 17.55 7.53
C LEU A 602 -6.34 18.33 7.82
N PRO A 603 -5.19 17.88 7.28
CA PRO A 603 -3.90 18.55 7.43
C PRO A 603 -3.78 19.72 6.44
N ILE A 604 -4.41 20.86 6.78
CA ILE A 604 -4.47 22.03 5.92
C ILE A 604 -3.12 22.75 5.89
N GLN A 605 -2.64 23.08 4.70
CA GLN A 605 -1.44 23.91 4.54
C GLN A 605 -1.80 25.40 4.48
N PRO A 606 -1.03 26.28 5.15
CA PRO A 606 -1.26 27.73 5.10
C PRO A 606 -1.07 28.25 3.67
N SER A 607 -1.93 29.18 3.27
CA SER A 607 -1.95 29.79 1.93
C SER A 607 -0.78 30.73 1.68
#